data_AF-A0A8B9USI7-F1
#
_entry.id   AF-A0A8B9USI7-F1
#
_cell.length_a   1.000
_cell.length_b   1.000
_cell.length_c   1.000
_cell.angle_alpha   90.00
_cell.angle_beta   90.00
_cell.angle_gamma   90.00
#
_symmetry.space_group_name_H-M   'P 1'
#
loop_
_entity.id
_entity.type
_entity.pdbx_description
1 polymer ?
#
loop_
_entity_poly.entity_id
_entity_poly.type
_entity_poly.pdbx_seq_one_letter_code
_entity_poly.pdbx_strand_id
1 'polypeptide(L)'
;ERFSILELRELEKKLKSAYMNKERAAQIAEKEAIQYEKMKRDAEIAQKMKEEYERVAKEESSAELRRNKEKIIYQQELEKQLEEQERKRQDAYEEFLKEKLMIDEIVRKIYEEDQMEKQLKLEKMRATQMYIDEFKKEQAIWRQRKREEMEEENKKIMEFANRQQQREEDRMAKVRDMEEKKQRLQAMREQQKREELEQLRQELYMEEQAETERKKEMAEIEKKIRQRLDLKQTYEEQFALKKIARQAMQEEEEAFRQQMLAKLAEDDRIEQMNAQKRRMKQLEHKRAVEKLIEDRRRQFIADKERELEERQLEEKRQENIRLIVEEERQKLLKEHASKLLGYLPRGILQGEDDINMLGEEFRLAYQKRRDNAFSEEG
;
A
#
# COMPACT_ATOMS: atom_id res chain seq x y z
N GLU A 1 -43.22 108.89 -83.27
CA GLU A 1 -42.00 108.15 -82.88
C GLU A 1 -42.28 106.66 -83.01
N ARG A 2 -41.74 106.02 -84.04
CA ARG A 2 -41.99 104.62 -84.36
C ARG A 2 -40.83 103.81 -83.79
N PHE A 3 -41.03 103.13 -82.66
CA PHE A 3 -40.13 102.06 -82.24
C PHE A 3 -40.13 100.99 -83.34
N SER A 4 -38.93 100.63 -83.81
CA SER A 4 -38.78 99.64 -84.88
C SER A 4 -39.13 98.26 -84.32
N ILE A 5 -39.80 97.41 -85.11
CA ILE A 5 -40.15 96.02 -84.73
C ILE A 5 -38.90 95.23 -84.26
N LEU A 6 -37.70 95.66 -84.64
CA LEU A 6 -36.42 95.15 -84.13
C LEU A 6 -36.21 95.41 -82.63
N GLU A 7 -36.50 96.61 -82.14
CA GLU A 7 -36.21 97.04 -80.76
C GLU A 7 -37.08 96.31 -79.74
N LEU A 8 -38.35 96.04 -80.09
CA LEU A 8 -39.25 95.23 -79.25
C LEU A 8 -38.79 93.77 -79.18
N ARG A 9 -38.29 93.19 -80.28
CA ARG A 9 -37.71 91.83 -80.27
C ARG A 9 -36.41 91.77 -79.46
N GLU A 10 -35.60 92.82 -79.49
CA GLU A 10 -34.40 92.91 -78.66
C GLU A 10 -34.71 93.04 -77.17
N LEU A 11 -35.73 93.85 -76.82
CA LEU A 11 -36.23 93.96 -75.46
C LEU A 11 -36.79 92.62 -74.97
N GLU A 12 -37.57 91.91 -75.79
CA GLU A 12 -38.11 90.60 -75.47
C GLU A 12 -37.00 89.55 -75.27
N LYS A 13 -35.96 89.55 -76.10
CA LYS A 13 -34.77 88.69 -75.91
C LYS A 13 -34.04 89.02 -74.61
N LYS A 14 -33.87 90.31 -74.28
CA LYS A 14 -33.24 90.76 -73.03
C LYS A 14 -34.07 90.36 -71.81
N LEU A 15 -35.40 90.52 -71.85
CA LEU A 15 -36.30 90.08 -70.79
C LEU A 15 -36.29 88.55 -70.62
N LYS A 16 -36.36 87.78 -71.70
CA LYS A 16 -36.20 86.32 -71.67
C LYS A 16 -34.85 85.92 -71.06
N SER A 17 -33.76 86.59 -71.41
CA SER A 17 -32.45 86.34 -70.79
C SER A 17 -32.41 86.67 -69.30
N ALA A 18 -33.12 87.71 -68.85
CA ALA A 18 -33.23 88.08 -67.45
C ALA A 18 -34.06 87.05 -66.64
N TYR A 19 -35.15 86.52 -67.20
CA TYR A 19 -35.90 85.42 -66.60
C TYR A 19 -35.05 84.15 -66.48
N MET A 20 -34.32 83.78 -67.54
CA MET A 20 -33.38 82.64 -67.50
C MET A 20 -32.28 82.83 -66.44
N ASN A 21 -31.75 84.05 -66.31
CA ASN A 21 -30.75 84.35 -65.27
C ASN A 21 -31.35 84.30 -63.85
N LYS A 22 -32.61 84.73 -63.68
CA LYS A 22 -33.33 84.62 -62.40
C LYS A 22 -33.57 83.16 -62.01
N GLU A 23 -34.00 82.32 -62.95
CA GLU A 23 -34.17 80.88 -62.74
C GLU A 23 -32.83 80.20 -62.44
N ARG A 24 -31.77 80.56 -63.17
CA ARG A 24 -30.42 80.05 -62.89
C ARG A 24 -29.93 80.44 -61.51
N ALA A 25 -30.18 81.67 -61.05
CA ALA A 25 -29.84 82.11 -59.70
C ALA A 25 -30.63 81.33 -58.63
N ALA A 26 -31.92 81.07 -58.87
CA ALA A 26 -32.74 80.24 -57.98
C ALA A 26 -32.24 78.78 -57.92
N GLN A 27 -31.87 78.18 -59.06
CA GLN A 27 -31.30 76.84 -59.12
C GLN A 27 -29.95 76.73 -58.42
N ILE A 28 -29.09 77.75 -58.54
CA ILE A 28 -27.80 77.80 -57.82
C ILE A 28 -28.06 77.86 -56.31
N ALA A 29 -28.98 78.73 -55.86
CA ALA A 29 -29.33 78.83 -54.45
C ALA A 29 -29.94 77.53 -53.89
N GLU A 30 -30.82 76.86 -54.65
CA GLU A 30 -31.39 75.56 -54.28
C GLU A 30 -30.29 74.49 -54.17
N LYS A 31 -29.37 74.44 -55.14
CA LYS A 31 -28.25 73.50 -55.11
C LYS A 31 -27.32 73.76 -53.93
N GLU A 32 -27.03 75.02 -53.61
CA GLU A 32 -26.23 75.41 -52.44
C GLU A 32 -26.94 75.03 -51.13
N ALA A 33 -28.26 75.22 -51.03
CA ALA A 33 -29.05 74.79 -49.88
C ALA A 33 -29.02 73.27 -49.69
N ILE A 34 -29.19 72.50 -50.78
CA ILE A 34 -29.10 71.03 -50.76
C ILE A 34 -27.69 70.58 -50.33
N GLN A 35 -26.64 71.24 -50.83
CA GLN A 35 -25.26 70.95 -50.44
C GLN A 35 -25.04 71.24 -48.95
N TYR A 36 -25.53 72.36 -48.45
CA TYR A 36 -25.41 72.72 -47.03
C TYR A 36 -26.16 71.73 -46.13
N GLU A 37 -27.38 71.33 -46.50
CA GLU A 37 -28.11 70.28 -45.79
C GLU A 37 -27.36 68.95 -45.79
N LYS A 38 -26.78 68.57 -46.93
CA LYS A 38 -25.98 67.35 -47.04
C LYS A 38 -24.75 67.41 -46.12
N MET A 39 -24.01 68.51 -46.13
CA MET A 39 -22.86 68.72 -45.25
C MET A 39 -23.25 68.64 -43.77
N LYS A 40 -24.41 69.20 -43.40
CA LYS A 40 -24.92 69.12 -42.02
C LYS A 40 -25.25 67.67 -41.65
N ARG A 41 -25.95 66.92 -42.52
CA ARG A 41 -26.25 65.49 -42.30
C ARG A 41 -24.97 64.66 -42.19
N ASP A 42 -24.02 64.87 -43.08
CA ASP A 42 -22.74 64.16 -43.09
C ASP A 42 -21.93 64.47 -41.81
N ALA A 43 -21.95 65.71 -41.31
CA ALA A 43 -21.33 66.10 -40.05
C ALA A 43 -22.00 65.46 -38.83
N GLU A 44 -23.34 65.41 -38.79
CA GLU A 44 -24.10 64.74 -37.73
C GLU A 44 -23.83 63.22 -37.72
N ILE A 45 -23.72 62.61 -38.90
CA ILE A 45 -23.34 61.19 -39.04
C ILE A 45 -21.91 60.99 -38.53
N ALA A 46 -20.96 61.82 -38.94
CA ALA A 46 -19.57 61.73 -38.50
C ALA A 46 -19.43 61.86 -36.97
N GLN A 47 -20.21 62.75 -36.34
CA GLN A 47 -20.23 62.91 -34.89
C GLN A 47 -20.75 61.66 -34.19
N LYS A 48 -21.90 61.11 -34.63
CA LYS A 48 -22.45 59.87 -34.07
C LYS A 48 -21.50 58.69 -34.23
N MET A 49 -20.86 58.56 -35.39
CA MET A 49 -19.86 57.52 -35.62
C MET A 49 -18.69 57.66 -34.64
N LYS A 50 -18.18 58.88 -34.42
CA LYS A 50 -17.09 59.13 -33.47
C LYS A 50 -17.49 58.78 -32.03
N GLU A 51 -18.69 59.17 -31.60
CA GLU A 51 -19.21 58.85 -30.27
C GLU A 51 -19.33 57.33 -30.05
N GLU A 52 -19.81 56.59 -31.05
CA GLU A 52 -19.87 55.12 -31.01
C GLU A 52 -18.48 54.48 -31.01
N TYR A 53 -17.53 54.96 -31.83
CA TYR A 53 -16.14 54.49 -31.79
C TYR A 53 -15.50 54.71 -30.41
N GLU A 54 -15.73 55.86 -29.78
CA GLU A 54 -15.22 56.15 -28.43
C GLU A 54 -15.85 55.26 -27.36
N ARG A 55 -17.14 54.89 -27.51
CA ARG A 55 -17.80 53.92 -26.62
C ARG A 55 -17.21 52.53 -26.77
N VAL A 56 -17.09 52.03 -28.00
CA VAL A 56 -16.48 50.72 -28.28
C VAL A 56 -15.04 50.67 -27.77
N ALA A 57 -14.23 51.70 -28.01
CA ALA A 57 -12.85 51.75 -27.52
C ALA A 57 -12.75 51.72 -25.99
N LYS A 58 -13.68 52.38 -25.27
CA LYS A 58 -13.73 52.33 -23.80
C LYS A 58 -14.14 50.95 -23.30
N GLU A 59 -15.11 50.33 -23.95
CA GLU A 59 -15.56 48.97 -23.61
C GLU A 59 -14.44 47.95 -23.84
N GLU A 60 -13.76 48.00 -24.98
CA GLU A 60 -12.59 47.17 -25.30
C GLU A 60 -11.47 47.35 -24.26
N SER A 61 -11.10 48.59 -23.93
CA SER A 61 -10.08 48.86 -22.90
C SER A 61 -10.49 48.33 -21.52
N SER A 62 -11.78 48.45 -21.16
CA SER A 62 -12.29 47.90 -19.90
C SER A 62 -12.27 46.37 -19.88
N ALA A 63 -12.57 45.73 -21.01
CA ALA A 63 -12.52 44.28 -21.17
C ALA A 63 -11.08 43.77 -21.12
N GLU A 64 -10.14 44.47 -21.74
CA GLU A 64 -8.71 44.18 -21.63
C GLU A 64 -8.20 44.31 -20.20
N LEU A 65 -8.62 45.35 -19.47
CA LEU A 65 -8.24 45.51 -18.07
C LEU A 65 -8.76 44.35 -17.20
N ARG A 66 -9.98 43.86 -17.45
CA ARG A 66 -10.52 42.67 -16.77
C ARG A 66 -9.69 41.43 -17.07
N ARG A 67 -9.40 41.16 -18.35
CA ARG A 67 -8.54 40.04 -18.76
C ARG A 67 -7.14 40.13 -18.14
N ASN A 68 -6.58 41.32 -18.06
CA ASN A 68 -5.27 41.52 -17.43
C ASN A 68 -5.32 41.28 -15.92
N LYS A 69 -6.38 41.70 -15.22
CA LYS A 69 -6.59 41.39 -13.80
C LYS A 69 -6.72 39.88 -13.57
N GLU A 70 -7.50 39.19 -14.40
CA GLU A 70 -7.65 37.73 -14.34
C GLU A 70 -6.30 37.02 -14.55
N LYS A 71 -5.49 37.47 -15.50
CA LYS A 71 -4.12 36.94 -15.72
C LYS A 71 -3.22 37.15 -14.51
N ILE A 72 -3.29 38.31 -13.85
CA ILE A 72 -2.50 38.59 -12.65
C ILE A 72 -2.92 37.68 -11.49
N ILE A 73 -4.23 37.50 -11.28
CA ILE A 73 -4.75 36.59 -10.23
C ILE A 73 -4.28 35.16 -10.50
N TYR A 74 -4.40 34.72 -11.76
CA TYR A 74 -3.95 33.39 -12.17
C TYR A 74 -2.44 33.20 -11.95
N GLN A 75 -1.61 34.20 -12.27
CA GLN A 75 -0.18 34.18 -11.98
C GLN A 75 0.11 34.07 -10.47
N GLN A 76 -0.60 34.85 -9.63
CA GLN A 76 -0.46 34.77 -8.18
C GLN A 76 -0.89 33.42 -7.61
N GLU A 77 -1.92 32.78 -8.17
CA GLU A 77 -2.33 31.43 -7.78
C GLU A 77 -1.27 30.39 -8.15
N LEU A 78 -0.66 30.51 -9.33
CA LEU A 78 0.45 29.64 -9.74
C LEU A 78 1.68 29.82 -8.83
N GLU A 79 2.03 31.06 -8.48
CA GLU A 79 3.12 31.36 -7.54
C GLU A 79 2.85 30.72 -6.18
N LYS A 80 1.64 30.83 -5.64
CA LYS A 80 1.25 30.16 -4.38
C LYS A 80 1.37 28.64 -4.47
N GLN A 81 0.98 28.03 -5.60
CA GLN A 81 1.12 26.58 -5.80
C GLN A 81 2.59 26.16 -5.80
N LEU A 82 3.47 26.96 -6.41
CA LEU A 82 4.92 26.70 -6.40
C LEU A 82 5.49 26.83 -4.98
N GLU A 83 5.12 27.88 -4.25
CA GLU A 83 5.53 28.06 -2.85
C GLU A 83 5.06 26.90 -1.96
N GLU A 84 3.82 26.42 -2.13
CA GLU A 84 3.31 25.27 -1.40
C GLU A 84 4.09 23.98 -1.73
N GLN A 85 4.46 23.78 -3.00
CA GLN A 85 5.29 22.64 -3.39
C GLN A 85 6.69 22.73 -2.80
N GLU A 86 7.29 23.92 -2.77
CA GLU A 86 8.61 24.14 -2.14
C GLU A 86 8.55 23.91 -0.63
N ARG A 87 7.52 24.39 0.06
CA ARG A 87 7.32 24.11 1.49
C ARG A 87 7.18 22.62 1.76
N LYS A 88 6.36 21.90 0.98
CA LYS A 88 6.24 20.43 1.09
C LYS A 88 7.57 19.72 0.88
N ARG A 89 8.43 20.21 -0.03
CA ARG A 89 9.78 19.67 -0.22
C ARG A 89 10.68 19.95 0.98
N GLN A 90 10.59 21.14 1.57
CA GLN A 90 11.34 21.49 2.79
C GLN A 90 10.89 20.62 3.97
N ASP A 91 9.59 20.50 4.21
CA ASP A 91 9.02 19.67 5.27
C ASP A 91 9.46 18.21 5.12
N ALA A 92 9.36 17.65 3.91
CA ALA A 92 9.81 16.29 3.62
C ALA A 92 11.33 16.11 3.82
N TYR A 93 12.12 17.13 3.50
CA TYR A 93 13.56 17.11 3.74
C TYR A 93 13.91 17.19 5.22
N GLU A 94 13.18 17.99 6.01
CA GLU A 94 13.32 18.04 7.46
C GLU A 94 12.93 16.72 8.12
N GLU A 95 11.83 16.09 7.69
CA GLU A 95 11.44 14.76 8.14
C GLU A 95 12.53 13.73 7.81
N PHE A 96 13.04 13.73 6.59
CA PHE A 96 14.15 12.87 6.18
C PHE A 96 15.39 13.06 7.06
N LEU A 97 15.76 14.30 7.40
CA LEU A 97 16.89 14.57 8.29
C LEU A 97 16.63 14.05 9.71
N LYS A 98 15.41 14.20 10.24
CA LYS A 98 15.03 13.66 11.56
C LYS A 98 15.10 12.13 11.56
N GLU A 99 14.56 11.48 10.53
CA GLU A 99 14.63 10.02 10.37
C GLU A 99 16.08 9.54 10.25
N LYS A 100 16.90 10.22 9.45
CA LYS A 100 18.32 9.89 9.30
C LYS A 100 19.05 9.97 10.65
N LEU A 101 18.85 11.04 11.41
CA LEU A 101 19.45 11.18 12.75
C LEU A 101 18.99 10.06 13.68
N MET A 102 17.71 9.70 13.66
CA MET A 102 17.17 8.59 14.46
C MET A 102 17.79 7.25 14.06
N ILE A 103 17.94 6.99 12.75
CA ILE A 103 18.60 5.79 12.23
C ILE A 103 20.07 5.76 12.64
N ASP A 104 20.79 6.87 12.51
CA ASP A 104 22.20 6.98 12.91
C ASP A 104 22.37 6.72 14.42
N GLU A 105 21.44 7.19 15.26
CA GLU A 105 21.41 6.87 16.69
C GLU A 105 21.14 5.39 16.98
N ILE A 106 20.21 4.76 16.26
CA ILE A 106 19.93 3.32 16.38
C ILE A 106 21.17 2.51 15.99
N VAL A 107 21.81 2.84 14.87
CA VAL A 107 23.04 2.20 14.42
C VAL A 107 24.15 2.38 15.46
N ARG A 108 24.30 3.58 16.03
CA ARG A 108 25.28 3.83 17.10
C ARG A 108 25.02 2.93 18.32
N LYS A 109 23.77 2.82 18.77
CA LYS A 109 23.39 1.95 19.89
C LYS A 109 23.70 0.48 19.61
N ILE A 110 23.41 -0.01 18.40
CA ILE A 110 23.74 -1.39 18.00
C ILE A 110 25.25 -1.62 18.08
N TYR A 111 26.07 -0.68 17.56
CA TYR A 111 27.52 -0.79 17.66
C TYR A 111 28.01 -0.76 19.11
N GLU A 112 27.44 0.09 19.97
CA GLU A 112 27.76 0.14 21.40
C GLU A 112 27.40 -1.19 22.10
N GLU A 113 26.20 -1.73 21.84
CA GLU A 113 25.74 -3.02 22.37
C GLU A 113 26.64 -4.18 21.92
N ASP A 114 26.96 -4.27 20.63
CA ASP A 114 27.86 -5.27 20.06
C ASP A 114 29.27 -5.22 20.70
N GLN A 115 29.78 -4.02 20.98
CA GLN A 115 31.08 -3.86 21.66
C GLN A 115 31.00 -4.32 23.11
N MET A 116 29.94 -3.96 23.83
CA MET A 116 29.72 -4.40 25.21
C MET A 116 29.57 -5.92 25.30
N GLU A 117 28.84 -6.54 24.38
CA GLU A 117 28.69 -8.01 24.35
C GLU A 117 30.04 -8.70 24.11
N LYS A 118 30.86 -8.18 23.19
CA LYS A 118 32.23 -8.68 22.96
C LYS A 118 33.08 -8.57 24.21
N GLN A 119 33.02 -7.44 24.93
CA GLN A 119 33.75 -7.26 26.19
C GLN A 119 33.30 -8.26 27.26
N LEU A 120 31.99 -8.40 27.48
CA LEU A 120 31.43 -9.36 28.44
C LEU A 120 31.83 -10.80 28.10
N LYS A 121 31.86 -11.16 26.80
CA LYS A 121 32.32 -12.47 26.35
C LYS A 121 33.80 -12.68 26.67
N LEU A 122 34.65 -11.69 26.42
CA LEU A 122 36.06 -11.74 26.78
C LEU A 122 36.27 -11.85 28.29
N GLU A 123 35.49 -11.13 29.10
CA GLU A 123 35.54 -11.23 30.56
C GLU A 123 35.13 -12.62 31.06
N LYS A 124 34.05 -13.19 30.52
CA LYS A 124 33.65 -14.58 30.83
C LYS A 124 34.74 -15.58 30.44
N MET A 125 35.38 -15.40 29.29
CA MET A 125 36.52 -16.23 28.87
C MET A 125 37.71 -16.08 29.82
N ARG A 126 38.03 -14.87 30.27
CA ARG A 126 39.10 -14.65 31.26
C ARG A 126 38.77 -15.27 32.61
N ALA A 127 37.53 -15.11 33.09
CA ALA A 127 37.09 -15.70 34.36
C ALA A 127 37.16 -17.23 34.32
N THR A 128 36.63 -17.85 33.25
CA THR A 128 36.72 -19.31 33.06
C THR A 128 38.18 -19.79 32.95
N GLN A 129 39.05 -19.05 32.26
CA GLN A 129 40.47 -19.35 32.21
C GLN A 129 41.12 -19.29 33.59
N MET A 130 40.82 -18.27 34.40
CA MET A 130 41.30 -18.16 35.78
C MET A 130 40.85 -19.34 36.64
N TYR A 131 39.57 -19.72 36.57
CA TYR A 131 39.05 -20.89 37.29
C TYR A 131 39.75 -22.19 36.87
N ILE A 132 40.02 -22.38 35.58
CA ILE A 132 40.77 -23.54 35.07
C ILE A 132 42.20 -23.55 35.63
N ASP A 133 42.86 -22.41 35.66
CA ASP A 133 44.23 -22.30 36.15
C ASP A 133 44.33 -22.50 37.66
N GLU A 134 43.35 -22.00 38.43
CA GLU A 134 43.20 -22.27 39.86
C GLU A 134 42.97 -23.77 40.12
N PHE A 135 42.03 -24.39 39.39
CA PHE A 135 41.76 -25.82 39.50
C PHE A 135 43.00 -26.67 39.18
N LYS A 136 43.77 -26.30 38.15
CA LYS A 136 45.04 -26.98 37.81
C LYS A 136 46.07 -26.85 38.93
N LYS A 137 46.18 -25.68 39.57
CA LYS A 137 47.07 -25.46 40.73
C LYS A 137 46.66 -26.33 41.91
N GLU A 138 45.37 -26.34 42.26
CA GLU A 138 44.84 -27.18 43.33
C GLU A 138 45.09 -28.68 43.06
N GLN A 139 44.86 -29.12 41.82
CA GLN A 139 45.11 -30.50 41.42
C GLN A 139 46.60 -30.86 41.48
N ALA A 140 47.51 -29.92 41.18
CA ALA A 140 48.94 -30.12 41.31
C ALA A 140 49.36 -30.24 42.79
N ILE A 141 48.84 -29.37 43.66
CA ILE A 141 49.05 -29.44 45.11
C ILE A 141 48.53 -30.76 45.67
N TRP A 142 47.33 -31.18 45.26
CA TRP A 142 46.76 -32.45 45.67
C TRP A 142 47.61 -33.64 45.25
N ARG A 143 48.09 -33.66 43.99
CA ARG A 143 49.00 -34.70 43.49
C ARG A 143 50.31 -34.73 44.27
N GLN A 144 50.85 -33.56 44.62
CA GLN A 144 52.07 -33.46 45.41
C GLN A 144 51.86 -34.00 46.83
N ARG A 145 50.80 -33.56 47.54
CA ARG A 145 50.45 -34.09 48.87
C ARG A 145 50.25 -35.60 48.85
N LYS A 146 49.56 -36.13 47.83
CA LYS A 146 49.39 -37.57 47.68
C LYS A 146 50.71 -38.30 47.46
N ARG A 147 51.64 -37.71 46.70
CA ARG A 147 52.99 -38.28 46.54
C ARG A 147 53.76 -38.26 47.86
N GLU A 148 53.71 -37.17 48.61
CA GLU A 148 54.35 -37.05 49.93
C GLU A 148 53.80 -38.08 50.92
N GLU A 149 52.47 -38.25 51.00
CA GLU A 149 51.82 -39.30 51.81
C GLU A 149 52.30 -40.70 51.42
N MET A 150 52.34 -41.02 50.13
CA MET A 150 52.84 -42.30 49.62
C MET A 150 54.33 -42.51 49.93
N GLU A 151 55.15 -41.47 49.86
CA GLU A 151 56.57 -41.53 50.22
C GLU A 151 56.77 -41.78 51.72
N GLU A 152 55.96 -41.16 52.58
CA GLU A 152 55.98 -41.42 54.03
C GLU A 152 55.52 -42.85 54.37
N GLU A 153 54.47 -43.34 53.73
CA GLU A 153 54.04 -44.73 53.87
C GLU A 153 55.13 -45.70 53.39
N ASN A 154 55.76 -45.42 52.24
CA ASN A 154 56.88 -46.22 51.73
C ASN A 154 58.07 -46.20 52.68
N LYS A 155 58.39 -45.06 53.31
CA LYS A 155 59.44 -44.98 54.35
C LYS A 155 59.11 -45.85 55.55
N LYS A 156 57.86 -45.80 56.05
CA LYS A 156 57.41 -46.67 57.16
C LYS A 156 57.48 -48.15 56.79
N ILE A 157 57.13 -48.50 55.54
CA ILE A 157 57.26 -49.87 55.02
C ILE A 157 58.73 -50.29 54.97
N MET A 158 59.63 -49.43 54.47
CA MET A 158 61.07 -49.69 54.45
C MET A 158 61.65 -49.84 55.85
N GLU A 159 61.29 -48.96 56.79
CA GLU A 159 61.71 -49.07 58.20
C GLU A 159 61.20 -50.36 58.84
N PHE A 160 59.95 -50.74 58.57
CA PHE A 160 59.39 -52.00 59.04
C PHE A 160 60.09 -53.21 58.41
N ALA A 161 60.35 -53.17 57.10
CA ALA A 161 61.08 -54.20 56.38
C ALA A 161 62.51 -54.35 56.92
N ASN A 162 63.23 -53.24 57.14
CA ASN A 162 64.56 -53.23 57.75
C ASN A 162 64.53 -53.76 59.19
N ARG A 163 63.52 -53.39 59.99
CA ARG A 163 63.34 -53.96 61.34
C ARG A 163 63.02 -55.45 61.31
N GLN A 164 62.25 -55.93 60.33
CA GLN A 164 62.00 -57.35 60.15
C GLN A 164 63.25 -58.08 59.72
N GLN A 165 64.02 -57.53 58.76
CA GLN A 165 65.31 -58.08 58.36
C GLN A 165 66.29 -58.13 59.52
N GLN A 166 66.43 -57.08 60.32
CA GLN A 166 67.27 -57.10 61.53
C GLN A 166 66.77 -58.11 62.57
N ARG A 167 65.46 -58.25 62.76
CA ARG A 167 64.91 -59.29 63.66
C ARG A 167 65.16 -60.69 63.14
N GLU A 168 65.06 -60.91 61.84
CA GLU A 168 65.36 -62.18 61.20
C GLU A 168 66.86 -62.46 61.22
N GLU A 169 67.73 -61.46 61.00
CA GLU A 169 69.19 -61.57 61.16
C GLU A 169 69.57 -61.86 62.60
N ASP A 170 68.97 -61.17 63.57
CA ASP A 170 69.17 -61.42 65.01
C ASP A 170 68.62 -62.78 65.42
N ARG A 171 67.50 -63.24 64.85
CA ARG A 171 66.98 -64.60 65.03
C ARG A 171 67.90 -65.61 64.39
N MET A 172 68.40 -65.39 63.19
CA MET A 172 69.33 -66.29 62.51
C MET A 172 70.69 -66.32 63.22
N ALA A 173 71.14 -65.20 63.79
CA ALA A 173 72.34 -65.14 64.64
C ALA A 173 72.11 -65.86 65.96
N LYS A 174 70.96 -65.66 66.62
CA LYS A 174 70.57 -66.41 67.83
C LYS A 174 70.30 -67.88 67.55
N VAL A 175 69.78 -68.25 66.38
CA VAL A 175 69.59 -69.64 65.97
C VAL A 175 70.95 -70.25 65.70
N ARG A 176 71.87 -69.60 64.98
CA ARG A 176 73.26 -70.08 64.83
C ARG A 176 73.98 -70.25 66.17
N ASP A 177 73.86 -69.26 67.06
CA ASP A 177 74.48 -69.26 68.39
C ASP A 177 73.79 -70.26 69.35
N MET A 178 72.46 -70.44 69.23
CA MET A 178 71.70 -71.47 69.92
C MET A 178 71.88 -72.84 69.29
N GLU A 179 72.21 -72.98 68.01
CA GLU A 179 72.45 -74.24 67.30
C GLU A 179 73.89 -74.70 67.57
N GLU A 180 74.84 -73.77 67.72
CA GLU A 180 76.15 -74.03 68.34
C GLU A 180 76.02 -74.41 69.82
N LYS A 181 75.12 -73.77 70.58
CA LYS A 181 74.86 -74.12 71.99
C LYS A 181 73.97 -75.36 72.16
N LYS A 182 73.07 -75.66 71.21
CA LYS A 182 72.14 -76.80 71.19
C LYS A 182 72.81 -78.03 70.59
N GLN A 183 73.82 -77.89 69.73
CA GLN A 183 74.78 -78.97 69.46
C GLN A 183 75.60 -79.34 70.72
N ARG A 184 75.78 -78.40 71.66
CA ARG A 184 76.38 -78.67 72.98
C ARG A 184 75.38 -79.08 74.08
N LEU A 185 74.08 -78.79 73.94
CA LEU A 185 73.05 -79.09 74.96
C LEU A 185 72.03 -80.18 74.56
N GLN A 186 71.87 -80.55 73.28
CA GLN A 186 71.10 -81.74 72.85
C GLN A 186 71.81 -83.06 73.21
N ALA A 187 73.05 -82.99 73.70
CA ALA A 187 73.71 -84.09 74.38
C ALA A 187 73.31 -84.22 75.87
N MET A 188 72.51 -83.30 76.43
CA MET A 188 71.97 -83.41 77.79
C MET A 188 70.53 -82.91 77.87
N ARG A 189 69.61 -83.88 77.92
CA ARG A 189 68.24 -83.84 78.45
C ARG A 189 67.10 -83.79 77.44
N GLU A 190 66.59 -84.99 77.23
CA GLU A 190 65.17 -85.31 77.08
C GLU A 190 64.29 -84.69 78.19
N GLN A 191 63.11 -84.29 77.71
CA GLN A 191 61.75 -84.44 78.26
C GLN A 191 61.16 -83.54 79.36
N GLN A 192 60.02 -82.94 78.94
CA GLN A 192 58.71 -82.90 79.62
C GLN A 192 58.62 -82.21 80.98
N LYS A 193 58.29 -80.91 80.93
CA LYS A 193 57.23 -80.21 81.71
C LYS A 193 57.22 -78.69 81.40
N ARG A 194 57.14 -78.34 80.11
CA ARG A 194 56.88 -76.95 79.65
C ARG A 194 55.75 -76.84 78.64
N GLU A 195 55.18 -77.97 78.21
CA GLU A 195 54.18 -77.98 77.15
C GLU A 195 52.78 -77.59 77.67
N GLU A 196 52.43 -77.84 78.94
CA GLU A 196 51.05 -77.60 79.42
C GLU A 196 50.73 -76.13 79.75
N LEU A 197 51.71 -75.30 80.13
CA LEU A 197 51.50 -73.84 80.35
C LEU A 197 51.69 -73.01 79.09
N GLU A 198 52.48 -73.49 78.12
CA GLU A 198 52.67 -72.83 76.83
C GLU A 198 51.48 -73.12 75.89
N GLN A 199 50.88 -74.31 75.96
CA GLN A 199 49.64 -74.64 75.24
C GLN A 199 48.47 -73.75 75.69
N LEU A 200 48.25 -73.57 77.00
CA LEU A 200 47.13 -72.73 77.48
C LEU A 200 47.29 -71.23 77.10
N ARG A 201 48.53 -70.74 77.04
CA ARG A 201 48.84 -69.35 76.65
C ARG A 201 48.76 -69.14 75.14
N GLN A 202 49.07 -70.18 74.37
CA GLN A 202 48.87 -70.21 72.92
C GLN A 202 47.38 -70.33 72.58
N GLU A 203 46.61 -71.16 73.29
CA GLU A 203 45.15 -71.29 73.11
C GLU A 203 44.43 -69.96 73.38
N LEU A 204 44.72 -69.27 74.50
CA LEU A 204 44.13 -67.96 74.80
C LEU A 204 44.48 -66.87 73.77
N TYR A 205 45.72 -66.86 73.27
CA TYR A 205 46.15 -65.92 72.22
C TYR A 205 45.47 -66.22 70.87
N MET A 206 45.34 -67.52 70.53
CA MET A 206 44.65 -67.96 69.32
C MET A 206 43.15 -67.69 69.39
N GLU A 207 42.53 -67.82 70.57
CA GLU A 207 41.13 -67.49 70.82
C GLU A 207 40.88 -65.97 70.75
N GLU A 208 41.78 -65.15 71.31
CA GLU A 208 41.71 -63.69 71.22
C GLU A 208 41.92 -63.20 69.78
N GLN A 209 42.87 -63.80 69.04
CA GLN A 209 43.04 -63.53 67.60
C GLN A 209 41.79 -63.94 66.81
N ALA A 210 41.24 -65.14 67.05
CA ALA A 210 40.02 -65.62 66.40
C ALA A 210 38.82 -64.70 66.67
N GLU A 211 38.65 -64.19 67.89
CA GLU A 211 37.59 -63.22 68.21
C GLU A 211 37.82 -61.86 67.52
N THR A 212 39.06 -61.40 67.37
CA THR A 212 39.34 -60.17 66.60
C THR A 212 39.11 -60.36 65.10
N GLU A 213 39.40 -61.54 64.55
CA GLU A 213 39.13 -61.90 63.16
C GLU A 213 37.63 -62.01 62.91
N ARG A 214 36.87 -62.66 63.79
CA ARG A 214 35.40 -62.69 63.73
C ARG A 214 34.80 -61.29 63.73
N LYS A 215 35.29 -60.38 64.58
CA LYS A 215 34.81 -58.97 64.59
C LYS A 215 35.16 -58.23 63.30
N LYS A 216 36.33 -58.47 62.70
CA LYS A 216 36.72 -57.91 61.40
C LYS A 216 35.84 -58.46 60.27
N GLU A 217 35.59 -59.76 60.25
CA GLU A 217 34.69 -60.42 59.29
C GLU A 217 33.28 -59.85 59.38
N MET A 218 32.74 -59.69 60.60
CA MET A 218 31.43 -59.07 60.81
C MET A 218 31.39 -57.62 60.33
N ALA A 219 32.44 -56.84 60.59
CA ALA A 219 32.54 -55.45 60.11
C ALA A 219 32.70 -55.36 58.58
N GLU A 220 33.37 -56.31 57.94
CA GLU A 220 33.46 -56.40 56.48
C GLU A 220 32.13 -56.78 55.85
N ILE A 221 31.41 -57.73 56.46
CA ILE A 221 30.06 -58.11 56.04
C ILE A 221 29.12 -56.90 56.19
N GLU A 222 29.18 -56.17 57.30
CA GLU A 222 28.39 -54.95 57.52
C GLU A 222 28.71 -53.86 56.48
N LYS A 223 29.99 -53.62 56.17
CA LYS A 223 30.39 -52.69 55.11
C LYS A 223 29.86 -53.11 53.74
N LYS A 224 29.94 -54.39 53.39
CA LYS A 224 29.39 -54.92 52.12
C LYS A 224 27.87 -54.76 52.05
N ILE A 225 27.17 -54.94 53.17
CA ILE A 225 25.71 -54.73 53.25
C ILE A 225 25.38 -53.25 53.10
N ARG A 226 26.08 -52.34 53.79
CA ARG A 226 25.89 -50.89 53.65
C ARG A 226 26.12 -50.43 52.21
N GLN A 227 27.23 -50.83 51.60
CA GLN A 227 27.52 -50.51 50.19
C GLN A 227 26.42 -50.99 49.24
N ARG A 228 25.85 -52.19 49.47
CA ARG A 228 24.72 -52.69 48.67
C ARG A 228 23.44 -51.88 48.88
N LEU A 229 23.17 -51.44 50.10
CA LEU A 229 22.00 -50.60 50.41
C LEU A 229 22.15 -49.21 49.80
N ASP A 230 23.31 -48.58 49.92
CA ASP A 230 23.60 -47.26 49.34
C ASP A 230 23.49 -47.30 47.80
N LEU A 231 24.01 -48.36 47.17
CA LEU A 231 23.85 -48.58 45.71
C LEU A 231 22.39 -48.76 45.30
N LYS A 232 21.58 -49.44 46.12
CA LYS A 232 20.15 -49.61 45.84
C LYS A 232 19.39 -48.29 45.98
N GLN A 233 19.65 -47.53 47.04
CA GLN A 233 19.03 -46.22 47.27
C GLN A 233 19.38 -45.21 46.17
N THR A 234 20.66 -45.10 45.81
CA THR A 234 21.09 -44.21 44.71
C THR A 234 20.47 -44.60 43.36
N TYR A 235 20.29 -45.89 43.09
CA TYR A 235 19.58 -46.35 41.88
C TYR A 235 18.08 -45.98 41.91
N GLU A 236 17.42 -46.16 43.05
CA GLU A 236 16.01 -45.77 43.24
C GLU A 236 15.81 -44.25 43.08
N GLU A 237 16.71 -43.44 43.65
CA GLU A 237 16.70 -41.98 43.50
C GLU A 237 16.94 -41.55 42.05
N GLN A 238 17.94 -42.11 41.36
CA GLN A 238 18.17 -41.82 39.94
C GLN A 238 16.98 -42.20 39.06
N PHE A 239 16.33 -43.33 39.36
CA PHE A 239 15.14 -43.76 38.64
C PHE A 239 13.96 -42.81 38.87
N ALA A 240 13.75 -42.36 40.11
CA ALA A 240 12.72 -41.39 40.46
C ALA A 240 12.95 -40.03 39.77
N LEU A 241 14.20 -39.53 39.79
CA LEU A 241 14.58 -38.29 39.09
C LEU A 241 14.35 -38.41 37.58
N LYS A 242 14.73 -39.54 36.96
CA LYS A 242 14.49 -39.78 35.54
C LYS A 242 13.00 -39.84 35.20
N LYS A 243 12.17 -40.39 36.10
CA LYS A 243 10.72 -40.43 35.93
C LYS A 243 10.10 -39.03 36.00
N ILE A 244 10.50 -38.21 36.97
CA ILE A 244 10.03 -36.83 37.11
C ILE A 244 10.45 -35.99 35.90
N ALA A 245 11.72 -36.11 35.46
CA ALA A 245 12.21 -35.41 34.27
C ALA A 245 11.42 -35.79 33.01
N ARG A 246 11.07 -37.08 32.85
CA ARG A 246 10.25 -37.54 31.73
C ARG A 246 8.83 -36.99 31.77
N GLN A 247 8.23 -36.89 32.96
CA GLN A 247 6.91 -36.31 33.13
C GLN A 247 6.91 -34.81 32.82
N ALA A 248 7.90 -34.07 33.33
CA ALA A 248 8.06 -32.64 33.02
C ALA A 248 8.23 -32.39 31.51
N MET A 249 9.05 -33.22 30.83
CA MET A 249 9.20 -33.13 29.37
C MET A 249 7.88 -33.41 28.62
N GLN A 250 7.08 -34.37 29.10
CA GLN A 250 5.76 -34.64 28.51
C GLN A 250 4.78 -33.48 28.72
N GLU A 251 4.76 -32.88 29.90
CA GLU A 251 3.93 -31.70 30.20
C GLU A 251 4.33 -30.49 29.35
N GLU A 252 5.64 -30.26 29.14
CA GLU A 252 6.14 -29.22 28.25
C GLU A 252 5.75 -29.48 26.78
N GLU A 253 5.88 -30.72 26.30
CA GLU A 253 5.44 -31.11 24.95
C GLU A 253 3.92 -30.93 24.77
N GLU A 254 3.12 -31.28 25.77
CA GLU A 254 1.67 -31.12 25.74
C GLU A 254 1.27 -29.64 25.76
N ALA A 255 1.91 -28.83 26.61
CA ALA A 255 1.71 -27.38 26.63
C ALA A 255 2.08 -26.74 25.29
N PHE A 256 3.20 -27.16 24.69
CA PHE A 256 3.63 -26.70 23.37
C PHE A 256 2.63 -27.11 22.28
N ARG A 257 2.14 -28.36 22.29
CA ARG A 257 1.10 -28.82 21.35
C ARG A 257 -0.19 -28.02 21.51
N GLN A 258 -0.63 -27.75 22.73
CA GLN A 258 -1.83 -26.94 22.99
C GLN A 258 -1.66 -25.51 22.48
N GLN A 259 -0.51 -24.87 22.72
CA GLN A 259 -0.19 -23.54 22.19
C GLN A 259 -0.18 -23.53 20.66
N MET A 260 0.38 -24.56 20.03
CA MET A 260 0.42 -24.67 18.57
C MET A 260 -0.99 -24.83 17.99
N LEU A 261 -1.82 -25.69 18.59
CA LEU A 261 -3.22 -25.87 18.19
C LEU A 261 -4.04 -24.58 18.38
N ALA A 262 -3.81 -23.84 19.46
CA ALA A 262 -4.45 -22.55 19.70
C ALA A 262 -4.09 -21.52 18.63
N LYS A 263 -2.80 -21.41 18.28
CA LYS A 263 -2.34 -20.52 17.19
C LYS A 263 -2.97 -20.88 15.85
N LEU A 264 -2.98 -22.17 15.49
CA LEU A 264 -3.61 -22.63 14.25
C LEU A 264 -5.11 -22.31 14.23
N ALA A 265 -5.82 -22.46 15.35
CA ALA A 265 -7.23 -22.11 15.43
C ALA A 265 -7.48 -20.58 15.33
N GLU A 266 -6.59 -19.76 15.88
CA GLU A 266 -6.65 -18.30 15.73
C GLU A 266 -6.38 -17.88 14.28
N ASP A 267 -5.37 -18.46 13.64
CA ASP A 267 -5.04 -18.21 12.24
C ASP A 267 -6.20 -18.63 11.32
N ASP A 268 -6.77 -19.82 11.50
CA ASP A 268 -7.94 -20.29 10.74
C ASP A 268 -9.14 -19.35 10.89
N ARG A 269 -9.39 -18.83 12.11
CA ARG A 269 -10.46 -17.86 12.37
C ARG A 269 -10.21 -16.55 11.63
N ILE A 270 -8.98 -16.05 11.64
CA ILE A 270 -8.58 -14.84 10.92
C ILE A 270 -8.72 -15.05 9.40
N GLU A 271 -8.30 -16.19 8.88
CA GLU A 271 -8.44 -16.54 7.46
C GLU A 271 -9.91 -16.58 7.03
N GLN A 272 -10.80 -17.18 7.83
CA GLN A 272 -12.23 -17.21 7.55
C GLN A 272 -12.82 -15.78 7.49
N MET A 273 -12.48 -14.91 8.45
CA MET A 273 -12.93 -13.52 8.45
C MET A 273 -12.39 -12.74 7.23
N ASN A 274 -11.12 -12.95 6.88
CA ASN A 274 -10.50 -12.33 5.71
C ASN A 274 -11.11 -12.83 4.40
N ALA A 275 -11.43 -14.12 4.30
CA ALA A 275 -12.15 -14.70 3.16
C ALA A 275 -13.56 -14.12 3.03
N GLN A 276 -14.30 -14.00 4.14
CA GLN A 276 -15.62 -13.36 4.14
C GLN A 276 -15.54 -11.89 3.72
N LYS A 277 -14.59 -11.12 4.25
CA LYS A 277 -14.38 -9.72 3.88
C LYS A 277 -14.04 -9.55 2.40
N ARG A 278 -13.21 -10.45 1.84
CA ARG A 278 -12.92 -10.49 0.40
C ARG A 278 -14.17 -10.75 -0.43
N ARG A 279 -14.99 -11.73 -0.04
CA ARG A 279 -16.28 -12.02 -0.71
C ARG A 279 -17.24 -10.83 -0.65
N MET A 280 -17.36 -10.17 0.50
CA MET A 280 -18.22 -8.99 0.65
C MET A 280 -17.78 -7.85 -0.25
N LYS A 281 -16.48 -7.52 -0.27
CA LYS A 281 -15.94 -6.48 -1.17
C LYS A 281 -16.17 -6.82 -2.65
N GLN A 282 -15.97 -8.07 -3.05
CA GLN A 282 -16.25 -8.49 -4.43
C GLN A 282 -17.73 -8.33 -4.79
N LEU A 283 -18.65 -8.65 -3.87
CA LEU A 283 -20.09 -8.44 -4.07
C LEU A 283 -20.44 -6.95 -4.14
N GLU A 284 -19.84 -6.10 -3.32
CA GLU A 284 -20.02 -4.65 -3.38
C GLU A 284 -19.53 -4.08 -4.71
N HIS A 285 -18.34 -4.46 -5.16
CA HIS A 285 -17.82 -4.06 -6.47
C HIS A 285 -18.71 -4.55 -7.61
N LYS A 286 -19.17 -5.81 -7.56
CA LYS A 286 -20.10 -6.36 -8.55
C LYS A 286 -21.41 -5.56 -8.60
N ARG A 287 -22.02 -5.27 -7.44
CA ARG A 287 -23.23 -4.44 -7.34
C ARG A 287 -23.01 -3.02 -7.86
N ALA A 288 -21.86 -2.42 -7.58
CA ALA A 288 -21.52 -1.08 -8.07
C ALA A 288 -21.40 -1.07 -9.61
N VAL A 289 -20.75 -2.08 -10.18
CA VAL A 289 -20.65 -2.25 -11.64
C VAL A 289 -22.02 -2.49 -12.28
N GLU A 290 -22.85 -3.35 -11.68
CA GLU A 290 -24.23 -3.58 -12.15
C GLU A 290 -25.05 -2.29 -12.16
N LYS A 291 -24.98 -1.48 -11.09
CA LYS A 291 -25.63 -0.15 -11.05
C LYS A 291 -25.13 0.78 -12.16
N LEU A 292 -23.82 0.85 -12.41
CA LEU A 292 -23.27 1.67 -13.50
C LEU A 292 -23.77 1.20 -14.88
N ILE A 293 -23.91 -0.11 -15.08
CA ILE A 293 -24.48 -0.67 -16.32
C ILE A 293 -25.96 -0.32 -16.44
N GLU A 294 -26.74 -0.44 -15.37
CA GLU A 294 -28.15 -0.05 -15.34
C GLU A 294 -28.34 1.45 -15.59
N ASP A 295 -27.52 2.31 -14.99
CA ASP A 295 -27.55 3.75 -15.19
C ASP A 295 -27.23 4.12 -16.64
N ARG A 296 -26.20 3.49 -17.22
CA ARG A 296 -25.88 3.66 -18.64
C ARG A 296 -27.03 3.20 -19.55
N ARG A 297 -27.68 2.08 -19.24
CA ARG A 297 -28.86 1.61 -19.99
C ARG A 297 -30.03 2.59 -19.86
N ARG A 298 -30.29 3.12 -18.67
CA ARG A 298 -31.33 4.13 -18.43
C ARG A 298 -31.04 5.42 -19.20
N GLN A 299 -29.80 5.91 -19.19
CA GLN A 299 -29.39 7.07 -19.97
C GLN A 299 -29.61 6.83 -21.46
N PHE A 300 -29.18 5.66 -21.98
CA PHE A 300 -29.38 5.32 -23.38
C PHE A 300 -30.86 5.28 -23.80
N ILE A 301 -31.73 4.71 -22.95
CA ILE A 301 -33.18 4.70 -23.20
C ILE A 301 -33.73 6.13 -23.18
N ALA A 302 -33.38 6.94 -22.19
CA ALA A 302 -33.83 8.33 -22.08
C ALA A 302 -33.31 9.23 -23.21
N ASP A 303 -32.11 8.97 -23.74
CA ASP A 303 -31.58 9.64 -24.92
C ASP A 303 -32.37 9.23 -26.18
N LYS A 304 -32.71 7.94 -26.30
CA LYS A 304 -33.52 7.44 -27.42
C LYS A 304 -34.95 7.95 -27.40
N GLU A 305 -35.57 8.04 -26.23
CA GLU A 305 -36.90 8.63 -26.06
C GLU A 305 -36.90 10.11 -26.45
N ARG A 306 -35.90 10.88 -26.00
CA ARG A 306 -35.73 12.28 -26.43
C ARG A 306 -35.54 12.43 -27.94
N GLU A 307 -34.72 11.57 -28.55
CA GLU A 307 -34.53 11.57 -30.01
C GLU A 307 -35.85 11.29 -30.76
N LEU A 308 -36.68 10.38 -30.24
CA LEU A 308 -38.00 10.10 -30.82
C LEU A 308 -38.98 11.26 -30.63
N GLU A 309 -39.01 11.88 -29.46
CA GLU A 309 -39.83 13.07 -29.19
C GLU A 309 -39.45 14.25 -30.09
N GLU A 310 -38.16 14.49 -30.28
CA GLU A 310 -37.66 15.51 -31.20
C GLU A 310 -38.10 15.24 -32.64
N ARG A 311 -37.96 14.00 -33.12
CA ARG A 311 -38.46 13.61 -34.45
C ARG A 311 -39.97 13.81 -34.59
N GLN A 312 -40.76 13.43 -33.60
CA GLN A 312 -42.21 13.65 -33.63
C GLN A 312 -42.58 15.14 -33.66
N LEU A 313 -41.83 15.97 -32.93
CA LEU A 313 -42.02 17.43 -32.97
C LEU A 313 -41.62 18.00 -34.33
N GLU A 314 -40.55 17.51 -34.94
CA GLU A 314 -40.15 17.88 -36.30
C GLU A 314 -41.19 17.46 -37.33
N GLU A 315 -41.71 16.24 -37.26
CA GLU A 315 -42.80 15.74 -38.11
C GLU A 315 -44.03 16.64 -37.99
N LYS A 316 -44.48 16.95 -36.77
CA LYS A 316 -45.60 17.88 -36.54
C LYS A 316 -45.34 19.28 -37.09
N ARG A 317 -44.10 19.79 -36.96
CA ARG A 317 -43.71 21.08 -37.56
C ARG A 317 -43.78 21.02 -39.08
N GLN A 318 -43.30 19.94 -39.69
CA GLN A 318 -43.37 19.74 -41.14
C GLN A 318 -44.82 19.62 -41.62
N GLU A 319 -45.68 18.91 -40.89
CA GLU A 319 -47.12 18.84 -41.18
C GLU A 319 -47.78 20.21 -41.10
N ASN A 320 -47.49 21.00 -40.05
CA ASN A 320 -47.99 22.37 -39.94
C ASN A 320 -47.53 23.26 -41.10
N ILE A 321 -46.26 23.14 -41.53
CA ILE A 321 -45.75 23.88 -42.69
C ILE A 321 -46.47 23.44 -43.97
N ARG A 322 -46.70 22.13 -44.16
CA ARG A 322 -47.44 21.62 -45.32
C ARG A 322 -48.86 22.19 -45.36
N LEU A 323 -49.57 22.20 -44.22
CA LEU A 323 -50.91 22.79 -44.13
C LEU A 323 -50.90 24.28 -44.50
N ILE A 324 -49.96 25.07 -43.96
CA ILE A 324 -49.85 26.51 -44.29
C ILE A 324 -49.56 26.71 -45.79
N VAL A 325 -48.65 25.92 -46.36
CA VAL A 325 -48.32 25.99 -47.79
C VAL A 325 -49.52 25.60 -48.65
N GLU A 326 -50.30 24.61 -48.24
CA GLU A 326 -51.49 24.15 -48.95
C GLU A 326 -52.63 25.18 -48.86
N GLU A 327 -52.81 25.83 -47.71
CA GLU A 327 -53.73 26.96 -47.55
C GLU A 327 -53.34 28.15 -48.44
N GLU A 328 -52.06 28.55 -48.45
CA GLU A 328 -51.56 29.63 -49.31
C GLU A 328 -51.66 29.25 -50.80
N ARG A 329 -51.39 27.98 -51.16
CA ARG A 329 -51.60 27.46 -52.51
C ARG A 329 -53.07 27.59 -52.93
N GLN A 330 -54.02 27.22 -52.07
CA GLN A 330 -55.45 27.34 -52.35
C GLN A 330 -55.90 28.80 -52.48
N LYS A 331 -55.36 29.71 -51.66
CA LYS A 331 -55.60 31.16 -51.81
C LYS A 331 -55.12 31.68 -53.16
N LEU A 332 -53.88 31.36 -53.55
CA LEU A 332 -53.30 31.73 -54.84
C LEU A 332 -54.12 31.16 -56.01
N LEU A 333 -54.59 29.91 -55.90
CA LEU A 333 -55.47 29.32 -56.90
C LEU A 333 -56.80 30.06 -57.00
N LYS A 334 -57.46 30.40 -55.89
CA LYS A 334 -58.71 31.17 -55.92
C LYS A 334 -58.56 32.55 -56.55
N GLU A 335 -57.47 33.26 -56.24
CA GLU A 335 -57.23 34.63 -56.72
C GLU A 335 -56.86 34.71 -58.21
N HIS A 336 -56.13 33.70 -58.71
CA HIS A 336 -55.54 33.73 -60.04
C HIS A 336 -56.18 32.75 -61.03
N ALA A 337 -56.76 31.63 -60.58
CA ALA A 337 -57.27 30.61 -61.50
C ALA A 337 -58.46 31.14 -62.33
N SER A 338 -59.39 31.88 -61.71
CA SER A 338 -60.54 32.49 -62.40
C SER A 338 -60.12 33.44 -63.54
N LYS A 339 -59.02 34.17 -63.36
CA LYS A 339 -58.45 35.09 -64.37
C LYS A 339 -57.65 34.38 -65.46
N LEU A 340 -57.21 33.14 -65.22
CA LEU A 340 -56.35 32.35 -66.10
C LEU A 340 -57.06 31.11 -66.69
N LEU A 341 -58.40 31.14 -66.71
CA LEU A 341 -59.24 30.07 -67.28
C LEU A 341 -58.81 29.78 -68.74
N GLY A 342 -58.34 28.55 -69.00
CA GLY A 342 -57.88 28.07 -70.31
C GLY A 342 -56.36 28.09 -70.56
N TYR A 343 -55.60 28.88 -69.79
CA TYR A 343 -54.13 29.05 -69.95
C TYR A 343 -53.31 28.40 -68.81
N LEU A 344 -53.94 27.64 -67.93
CA LEU A 344 -53.26 27.00 -66.80
C LEU A 344 -52.43 25.76 -67.24
N PRO A 345 -51.14 25.65 -66.87
CA PRO A 345 -50.30 24.47 -67.15
C PRO A 345 -50.80 23.18 -66.49
N ARG A 346 -50.53 22.04 -67.15
CA ARG A 346 -50.89 20.70 -66.64
C ARG A 346 -50.07 20.38 -65.37
N GLY A 347 -50.75 19.93 -64.30
CA GLY A 347 -50.12 19.53 -63.03
C GLY A 347 -50.28 20.49 -61.85
N ILE A 348 -50.89 21.66 -62.06
CA ILE A 348 -51.12 22.66 -60.99
C ILE A 348 -52.33 22.30 -60.12
N LEU A 349 -53.30 21.56 -60.67
CA LEU A 349 -54.47 21.02 -59.97
C LEU A 349 -54.15 19.59 -59.54
N GLN A 350 -54.20 19.30 -58.23
CA GLN A 350 -53.75 18.03 -57.66
C GLN A 350 -54.89 17.00 -57.55
N GLY A 351 -56.14 17.43 -57.42
CA GLY A 351 -57.30 16.55 -57.30
C GLY A 351 -58.63 17.18 -57.68
N GLU A 352 -59.71 16.40 -57.57
CA GLU A 352 -61.08 16.83 -57.85
C GLU A 352 -61.58 17.92 -56.87
N ASP A 353 -61.02 17.93 -55.66
CA ASP A 353 -61.31 18.94 -54.63
C ASP A 353 -60.90 20.36 -55.04
N ASP A 354 -59.73 20.50 -55.67
CA ASP A 354 -59.25 21.79 -56.20
C ASP A 354 -60.18 22.33 -57.32
N ILE A 355 -60.72 21.43 -58.14
CA ILE A 355 -61.63 21.77 -59.25
C ILE A 355 -63.00 22.17 -58.69
N ASN A 356 -63.46 21.48 -57.64
CA ASN A 356 -64.74 21.77 -56.99
C ASN A 356 -64.73 23.14 -56.28
N MET A 357 -63.58 23.54 -55.72
CA MET A 357 -63.37 24.79 -54.99
C MET A 357 -63.41 26.05 -55.87
N LEU A 358 -63.12 25.94 -57.17
CA LEU A 358 -62.97 27.06 -58.11
C LEU A 358 -64.26 27.46 -58.86
N GLY A 359 -65.39 26.81 -58.57
CA GLY A 359 -66.71 27.16 -59.11
C GLY A 359 -67.17 26.33 -60.32
N GLU A 360 -68.47 26.44 -60.66
CA GLU A 360 -69.11 25.61 -61.71
C GLU A 360 -68.59 25.91 -63.12
N GLU A 361 -68.17 27.15 -63.39
CA GLU A 361 -67.59 27.56 -64.67
C GLU A 361 -66.25 26.85 -64.96
N PHE A 362 -65.44 26.63 -63.92
CA PHE A 362 -64.18 25.89 -64.01
C PHE A 362 -64.42 24.39 -64.26
N ARG A 363 -65.41 23.81 -63.58
CA ARG A 363 -65.84 22.41 -63.78
C ARG A 363 -66.27 22.14 -65.21
N LEU A 364 -67.09 23.01 -65.80
CA LEU A 364 -67.60 22.86 -67.16
C LEU A 364 -66.49 23.01 -68.22
N ALA A 365 -65.57 23.98 -68.03
CA ALA A 365 -64.45 24.19 -68.94
C ALA A 365 -63.44 23.03 -68.93
N TYR A 366 -63.13 22.49 -67.75
CA TYR A 366 -62.20 21.36 -67.62
C TYR A 366 -62.84 20.00 -67.96
N GLN A 367 -64.14 19.79 -67.71
CA GLN A 367 -64.87 18.61 -68.20
C GLN A 367 -64.89 18.56 -69.74
N LYS A 368 -65.24 19.66 -70.40
CA LYS A 368 -65.20 19.75 -71.88
C LYS A 368 -63.80 19.47 -72.44
N ARG A 369 -62.74 19.92 -71.76
CA ARG A 369 -61.36 19.66 -72.18
C ARG A 369 -60.93 18.21 -71.94
N ARG A 370 -61.42 17.57 -70.87
CA ARG A 370 -61.21 16.13 -70.62
C ARG A 370 -61.92 15.29 -71.68
N ASP A 371 -63.16 15.64 -72.03
CA ASP A 371 -63.92 14.96 -73.09
C ASP A 371 -63.29 15.17 -74.47
N ASN A 372 -62.77 16.36 -74.77
CA ASN A 372 -62.04 16.63 -76.02
C ASN A 372 -60.67 15.92 -76.08
N ALA A 373 -59.96 15.78 -74.96
CA ALA A 373 -58.69 15.05 -74.91
C ALA A 373 -58.87 13.53 -75.15
N PHE A 374 -60.01 12.96 -74.74
CA PHE A 374 -60.40 11.59 -75.10
C PHE A 374 -60.98 11.47 -76.52
N SER A 375 -61.21 12.60 -77.23
CA SER A 375 -61.69 12.63 -78.61
C SER A 375 -60.58 12.84 -79.66
N GLU A 376 -59.42 13.37 -79.26
CA GLU A 376 -58.22 13.54 -80.13
C GLU A 376 -57.24 12.34 -80.06
N GLU A 377 -57.51 11.33 -79.23
CA GLU A 377 -56.84 10.02 -79.25
C GLU A 377 -57.76 8.94 -79.86
N GLY A 378 -58.35 9.24 -81.03
CA GLY A 378 -59.11 8.31 -81.87
C GLY A 378 -58.55 8.21 -83.28
#